data_AF-A0A6J7ZXV6-F1
#
_entry.id   AF-A0A6J7ZXV6-F1
#
_cell.length_a   1.000
_cell.length_b   1.000
_cell.length_c   1.000
_cell.angle_alpha   90.00
_cell.angle_beta   90.00
_cell.angle_gamma   90.00
#
_symmetry.space_group_name_H-M   'P 1'
#
loop_
_entity.id
_entity.type
_entity.pdbx_description
1 polymer ?
#
loop_
_entity_poly.entity_id
_entity_poly.type
_entity_poly.pdbx_seq_one_letter_code
_entity_poly.pdbx_strand_id
1 'polypeptide(L)'
;MQSCTPDPDKSYTKPISKQEINSYGMYVHSDYPEIYKSQYFHYDGDDVVKKYVEKIMSIFKKITYNIKHNKKDKPILNKYEEDEFQEATECYICGEEFEENNKVREHDHLSGKYRGAACQSCNTKEGKATKLIPVFFHNGSNYDFHFLIEELMKHEDEYNKVKLLSKNSENYISIDYGSYNRKLRFLDSYRFMLKGLSDIAKSMDDFPILEKRV
;
A
#
# COMPACT_ATOMS: atom_id res chain seq x y z
N MET A 1 -25.25 -18.93 31.17
CA MET A 1 -23.78 -18.98 31.07
C MET A 1 -23.40 -20.39 30.66
N GLN A 2 -22.96 -20.59 29.43
CA GLN A 2 -22.55 -21.90 28.93
C GLN A 2 -21.02 -21.94 29.05
N SER A 3 -20.49 -22.60 30.08
CA SER A 3 -19.06 -22.78 30.23
C SER A 3 -18.60 -23.84 29.22
N CYS A 4 -17.89 -23.42 28.17
CA CYS A 4 -17.23 -24.33 27.24
C CYS A 4 -16.04 -25.00 27.95
N THR A 5 -16.28 -26.12 28.63
CA THR A 5 -15.20 -26.98 29.10
C THR A 5 -14.72 -27.87 27.95
N PRO A 6 -13.39 -28.05 27.77
CA PRO A 6 -12.85 -28.88 26.70
C PRO A 6 -13.30 -30.34 26.80
N ASP A 7 -13.62 -30.94 25.66
CA ASP A 7 -13.96 -32.36 25.51
C ASP A 7 -12.66 -33.20 25.54
N PRO A 8 -12.47 -34.10 26.52
CA PRO A 8 -11.23 -34.88 26.67
C PRO A 8 -10.98 -35.86 25.51
N ASP A 9 -12.00 -36.17 24.72
CA ASP A 9 -11.89 -37.09 23.57
C ASP A 9 -11.62 -36.36 22.25
N LYS A 10 -11.42 -35.03 22.29
CA LYS A 10 -11.13 -34.20 21.11
C LYS A 10 -9.92 -33.32 21.35
N SER A 11 -9.16 -33.07 20.29
CA SER A 11 -8.09 -32.07 20.33
C SER A 11 -8.69 -30.70 20.66
N TYR A 12 -8.17 -30.05 21.70
CA TYR A 12 -8.51 -28.67 22.05
C TYR A 12 -7.25 -27.83 22.19
N THR A 13 -7.39 -26.52 21.96
CA THR A 13 -6.32 -25.54 22.15
C THR A 13 -6.67 -24.69 23.37
N LYS A 14 -5.71 -24.54 24.29
CA LYS A 14 -5.85 -23.64 25.44
C LYS A 14 -5.13 -22.32 25.12
N PRO A 15 -5.80 -21.16 25.17
CA PRO A 15 -5.12 -19.87 25.01
C PRO A 15 -4.15 -19.66 26.18
N ILE A 16 -2.87 -19.42 25.86
CA ILE A 16 -1.78 -19.26 26.85
C ILE A 16 -1.55 -17.78 27.19
N SER A 17 -1.79 -16.88 26.23
CA SER A 17 -1.61 -15.43 26.38
C SER A 17 -2.59 -14.67 25.50
N LYS A 18 -3.01 -13.48 25.95
CA LYS A 18 -3.77 -12.53 25.15
C LYS A 18 -2.85 -11.37 24.79
N GLN A 19 -2.74 -11.06 23.50
CA GLN A 19 -2.05 -9.84 23.06
C GLN A 19 -3.00 -8.65 23.20
N GLU A 20 -2.50 -7.53 23.70
CA GLU A 20 -3.24 -6.27 23.77
C GLU A 20 -2.37 -5.17 23.16
N ILE A 21 -2.94 -4.46 22.19
CA ILE A 21 -2.25 -3.37 21.50
C ILE A 21 -2.36 -2.11 22.38
N ASN A 22 -1.22 -1.47 22.64
CA ASN A 22 -1.12 -0.30 23.53
C ASN A 22 -0.85 1.03 22.80
N SER A 23 -0.33 0.96 21.56
CA SER A 23 0.06 2.13 20.77
C SER A 23 0.17 1.81 19.28
N TYR A 24 0.16 2.85 18.43
CA TYR A 24 0.58 2.73 17.04
C TYR A 24 1.49 3.88 16.63
N GLY A 25 2.43 3.58 15.74
CA GLY A 25 3.20 4.57 14.98
C GLY A 25 2.97 4.36 13.49
N MET A 26 2.73 5.43 12.73
CA MET A 26 2.51 5.38 11.30
C MET A 26 3.20 6.55 10.62
N TYR A 27 4.16 6.25 9.74
CA TYR A 27 4.74 7.23 8.84
C TYR A 27 4.07 7.14 7.47
N VAL A 28 3.54 8.27 6.99
CA VAL A 28 3.01 8.38 5.63
C VAL A 28 4.04 9.15 4.80
N HIS A 29 4.61 8.48 3.81
CA HIS A 29 5.53 9.07 2.84
C HIS A 29 4.78 9.44 1.56
N SER A 30 5.10 10.59 0.99
CA SER A 30 4.69 10.99 -0.35
C SER A 30 5.79 11.76 -1.05
N ASP A 31 6.07 11.38 -2.28
CA ASP A 31 6.93 12.14 -3.20
C ASP A 31 6.20 13.35 -3.81
N TYR A 32 4.89 13.46 -3.55
CA TYR A 32 4.00 14.50 -4.08
C TYR A 32 3.33 15.26 -2.92
N PRO A 33 3.99 16.26 -2.32
CA PRO A 33 3.46 17.00 -1.17
C PRO A 33 2.10 17.66 -1.40
N GLU A 34 1.77 17.99 -2.66
CA GLU A 34 0.48 18.49 -3.10
C GLU A 34 -0.64 17.44 -3.00
N ILE A 35 -0.30 16.16 -3.07
CA ILE A 35 -1.24 15.06 -2.85
C ILE A 35 -1.35 14.76 -1.36
N TYR A 36 -0.22 14.64 -0.67
CA TYR A 36 -0.20 14.48 0.77
C TYR A 36 1.16 14.87 1.32
N LYS A 37 1.21 15.76 2.32
CA LYS A 37 2.48 16.10 2.97
C LYS A 37 2.94 14.93 3.84
N SER A 38 4.17 14.46 3.63
CA SER A 38 4.77 13.40 4.46
C SER A 38 4.73 13.78 5.94
N GLN A 39 4.25 12.85 6.77
CA GLN A 39 4.06 13.09 8.19
C GLN A 39 4.02 11.79 8.99
N TYR A 40 4.53 11.86 10.22
CA TYR A 40 4.41 10.80 11.23
C TYR A 40 3.20 11.03 12.15
N PHE A 41 2.50 9.95 12.46
CA PHE A 41 1.39 9.90 13.41
C PHE A 41 1.68 8.87 14.49
N HIS A 42 1.31 9.20 15.71
CA HIS A 42 1.48 8.35 16.88
C HIS A 42 0.28 8.47 17.81
N TYR A 43 -0.04 7.39 18.50
CA TYR A 43 -1.08 7.36 19.52
C TYR A 43 -0.78 6.27 20.55
N ASP A 44 -0.87 6.63 21.83
CA ASP A 44 -0.88 5.71 22.97
C ASP A 44 -2.24 5.81 23.67
N GLY A 45 -2.79 4.69 24.11
CA GLY A 45 -4.01 4.67 24.93
C GLY A 45 -4.97 3.54 24.55
N ASP A 46 -6.24 3.70 24.90
CA ASP A 46 -7.27 2.72 24.59
C ASP A 46 -7.75 2.83 23.13
N ASP A 47 -8.38 1.76 22.64
CA ASP A 47 -8.95 1.67 21.29
C ASP A 47 -7.93 1.92 20.15
N VAL A 48 -6.66 1.57 20.36
CA VAL A 48 -5.55 1.84 19.43
C VAL A 48 -5.86 1.43 18.01
N VAL A 49 -6.37 0.21 17.83
CA VAL A 49 -6.65 -0.38 16.51
C VAL A 49 -7.72 0.43 15.79
N LYS A 50 -8.79 0.79 16.50
CA LYS A 50 -9.86 1.65 15.98
C LYS A 50 -9.31 3.02 15.60
N LYS A 51 -8.51 3.65 16.45
CA LYS A 51 -7.88 4.95 16.17
C LYS A 51 -6.95 4.89 14.96
N TYR A 52 -6.17 3.82 14.83
CA TYR A 52 -5.34 3.58 13.67
C TYR A 52 -6.18 3.45 12.39
N VAL A 53 -7.22 2.62 12.40
CA VAL A 53 -8.10 2.38 11.26
C VAL A 53 -8.84 3.65 10.84
N GLU A 54 -9.45 4.37 11.79
CA GLU A 54 -10.11 5.67 11.53
C GLU A 54 -9.13 6.67 10.90
N LYS A 55 -7.89 6.73 11.42
CA LYS A 55 -6.86 7.64 10.93
C LYS A 55 -6.43 7.28 9.51
N ILE A 56 -6.05 6.03 9.26
CA ILE A 56 -5.57 5.62 7.93
C ILE A 56 -6.68 5.72 6.88
N MET A 57 -7.94 5.47 7.24
CA MET A 57 -9.08 5.69 6.35
C MET A 57 -9.30 7.17 6.03
N SER A 58 -9.15 8.06 7.01
CA SER A 58 -9.19 9.51 6.78
C SER A 58 -8.10 9.96 5.82
N ILE A 59 -6.88 9.45 5.99
CA ILE A 59 -5.74 9.72 5.10
C ILE A 59 -6.02 9.17 3.70
N PHE A 60 -6.51 7.93 3.62
CA PHE A 60 -6.87 7.28 2.36
C PHE A 60 -7.91 8.07 1.57
N LYS A 61 -8.96 8.56 2.24
CA LYS A 61 -9.98 9.43 1.62
C LYS A 61 -9.37 10.72 1.08
N LYS A 62 -8.48 11.38 1.84
CA LYS A 62 -7.77 12.60 1.41
C LYS A 62 -6.87 12.34 0.20
N ILE A 63 -6.03 11.31 0.25
CA ILE A 63 -5.16 10.93 -0.88
C ILE A 63 -6.00 10.63 -2.13
N THR A 64 -7.06 9.84 -1.98
CA THR A 64 -7.96 9.49 -3.10
C THR A 64 -8.58 10.73 -3.72
N TYR A 65 -9.07 11.66 -2.89
CA TYR A 65 -9.62 12.93 -3.35
C TYR A 65 -8.56 13.76 -4.09
N ASN A 66 -7.38 13.96 -3.49
CA ASN A 66 -6.33 14.79 -4.08
C ASN A 66 -5.79 14.22 -5.38
N ILE A 67 -5.60 12.90 -5.48
CA ILE A 67 -5.17 12.26 -6.74
C ILE A 67 -6.22 12.48 -7.83
N LYS A 68 -7.51 12.35 -7.51
CA LYS A 68 -8.58 12.57 -8.50
C LYS A 68 -8.59 14.00 -9.05
N HIS A 69 -8.36 15.00 -8.19
CA HIS A 69 -8.45 16.41 -8.57
C HIS A 69 -7.17 16.96 -9.19
N ASN A 70 -6.01 16.37 -8.88
CA ASN A 70 -4.73 16.80 -9.42
C ASN A 70 -4.24 15.94 -10.60
N LYS A 71 -5.05 14.96 -11.03
CA LYS A 71 -4.69 14.06 -12.13
C LYS A 71 -4.38 14.84 -13.40
N LYS A 72 -3.23 14.55 -14.01
CA LYS A 72 -2.84 15.04 -15.34
C LYS A 72 -3.24 13.99 -16.37
N ASP A 73 -4.31 14.23 -17.11
CA ASP A 73 -4.77 13.30 -18.16
C ASP A 73 -3.96 13.41 -19.45
N LYS A 74 -3.23 14.51 -19.64
CA LYS A 74 -2.34 14.72 -20.78
C LYS A 74 -0.90 14.82 -20.30
N PRO A 75 0.04 14.19 -21.02
CA PRO A 75 1.45 14.31 -20.73
C PRO A 75 1.95 15.73 -21.05
N ILE A 76 2.95 16.18 -20.31
CA ILE A 76 3.71 17.40 -20.58
C ILE A 76 4.97 16.95 -21.32
N LEU A 77 5.10 17.33 -22.59
CA LEU A 77 6.27 17.04 -23.42
C LEU A 77 6.93 18.33 -23.86
N ASN A 78 8.25 18.32 -23.84
CA ASN A 78 9.07 19.26 -24.61
C ASN A 78 9.31 18.73 -26.03
N LYS A 79 9.94 19.54 -26.89
CA LYS A 79 10.16 19.18 -28.29
C LYS A 79 11.02 17.92 -28.46
N TYR A 80 12.07 17.78 -27.67
CA TYR A 80 12.96 16.61 -27.72
C TYR A 80 12.21 15.33 -27.30
N GLU A 81 11.38 15.39 -26.26
CA GLU A 81 10.56 14.24 -25.83
C GLU A 81 9.51 13.84 -26.87
N GLU A 82 8.97 14.81 -27.62
CA GLU A 82 8.06 14.53 -28.72
C GLU A 82 8.81 13.87 -29.89
N ASP A 83 10.01 14.35 -30.25
CA ASP A 83 10.84 13.72 -31.28
C ASP A 83 11.23 12.28 -30.86
N GLU A 84 11.64 12.06 -29.60
CA GLU A 84 11.92 10.74 -29.02
C GLU A 84 10.69 9.81 -29.12
N PHE A 85 9.50 10.31 -28.81
CA PHE A 85 8.26 9.54 -28.95
C PHE A 85 8.00 9.13 -30.40
N GLN A 86 8.20 10.03 -31.37
CA GLN A 86 7.97 9.73 -32.79
C GLN A 86 8.95 8.69 -33.32
N GLU A 87 10.23 8.82 -32.95
CA GLU A 87 11.32 7.93 -33.37
C GLU A 87 11.30 6.57 -32.66
N ALA A 88 10.69 6.47 -31.48
CA ALA A 88 10.63 5.21 -30.73
C ALA A 88 9.96 4.08 -31.53
N THR A 89 10.70 2.98 -31.69
CA THR A 89 10.28 1.73 -32.33
C THR A 89 9.87 0.65 -31.32
N GLU A 90 10.30 0.79 -30.07
CA GLU A 90 10.09 -0.19 -28.99
C GLU A 90 9.45 0.46 -27.75
N CYS A 91 8.67 -0.33 -27.03
CA CYS A 91 8.05 0.05 -25.78
C CYS A 91 9.10 0.20 -24.67
N TYR A 92 9.18 1.36 -24.03
CA TYR A 92 10.16 1.61 -22.96
C TYR A 92 9.97 0.73 -21.70
N ILE A 93 8.78 0.13 -21.52
CA ILE A 93 8.45 -0.72 -20.36
C ILE A 93 8.79 -2.19 -20.62
N CYS A 94 8.40 -2.73 -21.78
CA CYS A 94 8.56 -4.16 -22.06
C CYS A 94 9.65 -4.48 -23.10
N GLY A 95 10.19 -3.48 -23.79
CA GLY A 95 11.21 -3.65 -24.83
C GLY A 95 10.71 -4.27 -26.13
N GLU A 96 9.41 -4.52 -26.27
CA GLU A 96 8.83 -5.09 -27.48
C GLU A 96 8.55 -4.00 -28.53
N GLU A 97 8.69 -4.35 -29.81
CA GLU A 97 8.34 -3.46 -30.93
C GLU A 97 6.86 -3.05 -30.88
N PHE A 98 6.56 -1.85 -31.38
CA PHE A 98 5.18 -1.39 -31.47
C PHE A 98 4.43 -2.09 -32.61
N GLU A 99 3.22 -2.54 -32.32
CA GLU A 99 2.25 -2.95 -33.35
C GLU A 99 1.53 -1.71 -33.87
N GLU A 100 0.93 -1.79 -35.06
CA GLU A 100 0.20 -0.67 -35.65
C GLU A 100 -0.80 -0.04 -34.66
N ASN A 101 -0.68 1.28 -34.45
CA ASN A 101 -1.56 2.09 -33.60
C ASN A 101 -1.60 1.73 -32.10
N ASN A 102 -0.61 1.02 -31.56
CA ASN A 102 -0.57 0.69 -30.12
C ASN A 102 0.37 1.59 -29.28
N LYS A 103 1.13 2.49 -29.93
CA LYS A 103 2.10 3.40 -29.30
C LYS A 103 1.41 4.58 -28.62
N VAL A 104 1.62 4.73 -27.31
CA VAL A 104 1.07 5.80 -26.48
C VAL A 104 2.13 6.56 -25.70
N ARG A 105 1.84 7.83 -25.41
CA ARG A 105 2.70 8.67 -24.57
C ARG A 105 2.40 8.36 -23.11
N GLU A 106 3.21 7.52 -22.49
CA GLU A 106 3.07 7.19 -21.07
C GLU A 106 3.63 8.32 -20.22
N HIS A 107 2.93 8.66 -19.14
CA HIS A 107 3.33 9.72 -18.24
C HIS A 107 2.90 9.47 -16.82
N ASP A 108 3.57 10.16 -15.91
CA ASP A 108 3.16 10.19 -14.52
C ASP A 108 1.86 11.00 -14.36
N HIS A 109 0.80 10.36 -13.87
CA HIS A 109 -0.52 11.00 -13.73
C HIS A 109 -0.61 12.09 -12.66
N LEU A 110 0.42 12.31 -11.83
CA LEU A 110 0.44 13.35 -10.80
C LEU A 110 1.26 14.56 -11.26
N SER A 111 2.50 14.34 -11.68
CA SER A 111 3.37 15.40 -12.21
C SER A 111 3.07 15.79 -13.66
N GLY A 112 2.46 14.89 -14.44
CA GLY A 112 2.29 15.04 -15.89
C GLY A 112 3.56 14.73 -16.70
N LYS A 113 4.68 14.41 -16.03
CA LYS A 113 5.97 14.20 -16.69
C LYS A 113 5.92 12.97 -17.60
N TYR A 114 6.31 13.17 -18.86
CA TYR A 114 6.49 12.08 -19.82
C TYR A 114 7.54 11.09 -19.34
N ARG A 115 7.27 9.79 -19.53
CA ARG A 115 8.16 8.69 -19.11
C ARG A 115 8.77 7.94 -20.29
N GLY A 116 8.06 7.88 -21.42
CA GLY A 116 8.51 7.18 -22.61
C GLY A 116 7.35 6.70 -23.49
N ALA A 117 7.70 6.15 -24.66
CA ALA A 117 6.74 5.56 -25.57
C ALA A 117 6.38 4.15 -25.07
N ALA A 118 5.13 3.93 -24.70
CA ALA A 118 4.67 2.63 -24.21
C ALA A 118 3.65 2.01 -25.16
N CYS A 119 3.54 0.69 -25.15
CA CYS A 119 2.40 0.03 -25.78
C CYS A 119 1.16 0.17 -24.89
N GLN A 120 -0.01 0.19 -25.50
CA GLN A 120 -1.29 0.38 -24.80
C GLN A 120 -1.52 -0.63 -23.65
N SER A 121 -1.01 -1.86 -23.80
CA SER A 121 -1.13 -2.90 -22.77
C SER A 121 -0.28 -2.58 -21.53
N CYS A 122 0.92 -2.03 -21.69
CA CYS A 122 1.77 -1.59 -20.60
C CYS A 122 1.21 -0.35 -19.90
N ASN A 123 0.79 0.67 -20.65
CA ASN A 123 0.08 1.84 -20.09
C ASN A 123 -1.14 1.43 -19.23
N THR A 124 -1.95 0.49 -19.73
CA THR A 124 -3.11 -0.02 -18.96
C THR A 124 -2.69 -0.72 -17.66
N LYS A 125 -1.55 -1.45 -17.65
CA LYS A 125 -1.02 -2.10 -16.44
C LYS A 125 -0.50 -1.07 -15.44
N GLU A 126 0.25 -0.06 -15.89
CA GLU A 126 0.72 1.05 -15.05
C GLU A 126 -0.45 1.82 -14.44
N GLY A 127 -1.48 2.12 -15.24
CA GLY A 127 -2.72 2.73 -14.77
C GLY A 127 -3.48 1.91 -13.72
N LYS A 128 -3.29 0.58 -13.66
CA LYS A 128 -3.83 -0.26 -12.57
C LYS A 128 -2.96 -0.22 -11.32
N ALA A 129 -1.64 -0.20 -11.46
CA ALA A 129 -0.71 -0.14 -10.33
C ALA A 129 -0.90 1.15 -9.51
N THR A 130 -1.14 2.29 -10.18
CA THR A 130 -1.38 3.61 -9.54
C THR A 130 -2.66 3.69 -8.68
N LYS A 131 -3.51 2.65 -8.68
CA LYS A 131 -4.72 2.54 -7.84
C LYS A 131 -4.44 1.91 -6.47
N LEU A 132 -3.23 1.44 -6.24
CA LEU A 132 -2.83 0.80 -4.99
C LEU A 132 -2.06 1.78 -4.09
N ILE A 133 -2.43 1.85 -2.82
CA ILE A 133 -1.63 2.53 -1.78
C ILE A 133 -1.12 1.45 -0.83
N PRO A 134 0.18 1.09 -0.87
CA PRO A 134 0.74 0.08 0.00
C PRO A 134 0.88 0.61 1.43
N VAL A 135 0.62 -0.26 2.40
CA VAL A 135 0.82 -0.01 3.83
C VAL A 135 1.67 -1.15 4.37
N PHE A 136 2.86 -0.84 4.86
CA PHE A 136 3.81 -1.87 5.29
C PHE A 136 3.81 -2.02 6.81
N PHE A 137 3.64 -3.26 7.26
CA PHE A 137 3.94 -3.70 8.61
C PHE A 137 5.15 -4.61 8.55
N HIS A 138 5.96 -4.67 9.60
CA HIS A 138 7.06 -5.62 9.66
C HIS A 138 6.68 -6.78 10.58
N ASN A 139 6.58 -7.99 10.00
CA ASN A 139 6.09 -9.19 10.66
C ASN A 139 4.60 -9.10 11.06
N GLY A 140 3.83 -8.20 10.42
CA GLY A 140 2.45 -7.93 10.80
C GLY A 140 1.51 -9.12 10.65
N SER A 141 1.81 -10.07 9.75
CA SER A 141 1.03 -11.28 9.57
C SER A 141 0.92 -12.12 10.85
N ASN A 142 1.96 -12.09 11.70
CA ASN A 142 2.05 -12.92 12.91
C ASN A 142 1.61 -12.18 14.19
N TYR A 143 1.31 -10.87 14.11
CA TYR A 143 0.99 -10.02 15.26
C TYR A 143 -0.22 -9.13 14.96
N ASP A 144 -0.05 -8.08 14.16
CA ASP A 144 -1.02 -6.99 14.08
C ASP A 144 -2.25 -7.29 13.19
N PHE A 145 -2.07 -8.13 12.17
CA PHE A 145 -3.04 -8.26 11.08
C PHE A 145 -4.40 -8.78 11.53
N HIS A 146 -4.45 -9.66 12.53
CA HIS A 146 -5.74 -10.17 13.01
C HIS A 146 -6.60 -9.05 13.62
N PHE A 147 -5.99 -8.16 14.41
CA PHE A 147 -6.69 -7.02 15.01
C PHE A 147 -7.14 -6.03 13.93
N LEU A 148 -6.28 -5.78 12.94
CA LEU A 148 -6.59 -4.87 11.84
C LEU A 148 -7.76 -5.39 11.00
N ILE A 149 -7.81 -6.69 10.69
CA ILE A 149 -8.89 -7.28 9.90
C ILE A 149 -10.23 -7.11 10.61
N GLU A 150 -10.29 -7.49 11.89
CA GLU A 150 -11.51 -7.36 12.69
C GLU A 150 -12.05 -5.92 12.71
N GLU A 151 -11.17 -4.94 12.87
CA GLU A 151 -11.57 -3.54 12.89
C GLU A 151 -11.94 -3.05 11.49
N LEU A 152 -11.15 -3.34 10.44
CA LEU A 152 -11.43 -2.94 9.06
C LEU A 152 -12.79 -3.45 8.56
N MET A 153 -13.17 -4.67 8.94
CA MET A 153 -14.47 -5.26 8.56
C MET A 153 -15.67 -4.47 9.08
N LYS A 154 -15.54 -3.77 10.21
CA LYS A 154 -16.60 -2.91 10.77
C LYS A 154 -16.86 -1.66 9.93
N HIS A 155 -15.91 -1.31 9.06
CA HIS A 155 -15.94 -0.11 8.20
C HIS A 155 -16.16 -0.47 6.72
N GLU A 156 -16.62 -1.67 6.41
CA GLU A 156 -17.07 -1.99 5.06
C GLU A 156 -18.34 -1.21 4.71
N ASP A 157 -18.42 -0.74 3.46
CA ASP A 157 -19.61 -0.10 2.91
C ASP A 157 -19.93 -0.70 1.52
N GLU A 158 -20.88 -0.12 0.78
CA GLU A 158 -21.26 -0.59 -0.56
C GLU A 158 -20.07 -0.60 -1.54
N TYR A 159 -19.12 0.32 -1.39
CA TYR A 159 -18.02 0.57 -2.32
C TYR A 159 -16.66 0.05 -1.83
N ASN A 160 -16.41 0.13 -0.52
CA ASN A 160 -15.16 -0.22 0.13
C ASN A 160 -15.30 -1.55 0.85
N LYS A 161 -14.57 -2.56 0.36
CA LYS A 161 -14.59 -3.92 0.89
C LYS A 161 -13.22 -4.34 1.38
N VAL A 162 -13.21 -5.19 2.39
CA VAL A 162 -12.05 -5.95 2.84
C VAL A 162 -11.90 -7.17 1.96
N LYS A 163 -10.71 -7.37 1.38
CA LYS A 163 -10.35 -8.60 0.68
C LYS A 163 -9.07 -9.17 1.28
N LEU A 164 -9.16 -10.41 1.73
CA LEU A 164 -8.05 -11.10 2.37
C LEU A 164 -7.39 -12.04 1.37
N LEU A 165 -6.06 -12.01 1.33
CA LEU A 165 -5.27 -13.07 0.74
C LEU A 165 -4.53 -13.76 1.88
N SER A 166 -4.95 -14.96 2.26
CA SER A 166 -4.39 -15.72 3.39
C SER A 166 -3.76 -17.03 2.92
N LYS A 167 -2.68 -17.45 3.59
CA LYS A 167 -2.14 -18.82 3.44
C LYS A 167 -2.93 -19.80 4.31
N ASN A 168 -3.26 -19.39 5.53
CA ASN A 168 -4.08 -20.12 6.49
C ASN A 168 -4.80 -19.11 7.41
N SER A 169 -5.55 -19.58 8.41
CA SER A 169 -6.32 -18.73 9.33
C SER A 169 -5.50 -17.76 10.19
N GLU A 170 -4.19 -17.97 10.29
CA GLU A 170 -3.31 -17.16 11.15
C GLU A 170 -2.26 -16.38 10.35
N ASN A 171 -2.11 -16.66 9.05
CA ASN A 171 -1.05 -16.10 8.22
C ASN A 171 -1.64 -15.43 6.97
N TYR A 172 -1.79 -14.11 7.04
CA TYR A 172 -2.33 -13.30 5.95
C TYR A 172 -1.23 -12.72 5.07
N ILE A 173 -1.28 -12.97 3.76
CA ILE A 173 -0.36 -12.41 2.75
C ILE A 173 -0.60 -10.92 2.55
N SER A 174 -1.86 -10.54 2.40
CA SER A 174 -2.24 -9.14 2.23
C SER A 174 -3.68 -8.92 2.67
N ILE A 175 -3.95 -7.71 3.15
CA ILE A 175 -5.30 -7.22 3.43
C ILE A 175 -5.54 -6.05 2.49
N ASP A 176 -6.53 -6.14 1.63
CA ASP A 176 -6.97 -5.01 0.81
C ASP A 176 -8.17 -4.36 1.49
N TYR A 177 -8.20 -3.04 1.58
CA TYR A 177 -9.40 -2.26 1.93
C TYR A 177 -9.65 -1.17 0.89
N GLY A 178 -10.82 -1.19 0.26
CA GLY A 178 -11.24 -0.17 -0.69
C GLY A 178 -12.02 -0.73 -1.87
N SER A 179 -12.00 0.01 -2.98
CA SER A 179 -12.78 -0.31 -4.18
C SER A 179 -11.88 -0.72 -5.36
N TYR A 180 -12.49 -1.02 -6.50
CA TYR A 180 -11.76 -1.21 -7.76
C TYR A 180 -11.00 0.05 -8.22
N ASN A 181 -11.48 1.24 -7.84
CA ASN A 181 -10.88 2.51 -8.25
C ASN A 181 -9.62 2.86 -7.48
N ARG A 182 -9.60 2.58 -6.18
CA ARG A 182 -8.43 2.76 -5.32
C ARG A 182 -8.59 1.92 -4.06
N LYS A 183 -7.49 1.41 -3.53
CA LYS A 183 -7.47 0.62 -2.29
C LYS A 183 -6.17 0.77 -1.51
N LEU A 184 -6.29 0.65 -0.19
CA LEU A 184 -5.17 0.34 0.69
C LEU A 184 -4.83 -1.15 0.54
N ARG A 185 -3.54 -1.47 0.58
CA ARG A 185 -3.07 -2.85 0.70
C ARG A 185 -2.05 -2.96 1.80
N PHE A 186 -2.45 -3.60 2.89
CA PHE A 186 -1.57 -3.93 4.00
C PHE A 186 -0.71 -5.14 3.62
N LEU A 187 0.60 -4.98 3.76
CA LEU A 187 1.64 -5.93 3.36
C LEU A 187 2.58 -6.18 4.52
N ASP A 188 3.00 -7.44 4.65
CA ASP A 188 4.05 -7.81 5.59
C ASP A 188 5.43 -7.74 4.92
N SER A 189 6.24 -6.80 5.41
CA SER A 189 7.59 -6.56 4.95
C SER A 189 8.60 -7.62 5.30
N TYR A 190 8.34 -8.43 6.32
CA TYR A 190 9.20 -9.55 6.66
C TYR A 190 9.29 -10.58 5.52
N ARG A 191 8.28 -10.64 4.64
CA ARG A 191 8.25 -11.56 3.49
C ARG A 191 9.26 -11.23 2.40
N PHE A 192 9.69 -9.97 2.31
CA PHE A 192 10.70 -9.50 1.36
C PHE A 192 12.01 -9.09 2.05
N MET A 193 11.95 -8.77 3.35
CA MET A 193 13.11 -8.54 4.21
C MET A 193 13.12 -9.57 5.34
N LEU A 194 13.68 -10.76 5.09
CA LEU A 194 13.72 -11.92 5.99
C LEU A 194 14.70 -11.74 7.17
N LYS A 195 14.69 -10.57 7.80
CA LYS A 195 15.56 -10.20 8.91
C LYS A 195 14.77 -9.32 9.88
N GLY A 196 15.17 -9.31 11.15
CA GLY A 196 14.55 -8.42 12.13
C GLY A 196 14.86 -6.95 11.84
N LEU A 197 14.03 -6.04 12.34
CA LEU A 197 14.21 -4.58 12.17
C LEU A 197 15.61 -4.10 12.56
N SER A 198 16.22 -4.66 13.61
CA SER A 198 17.58 -4.29 14.02
C SER A 198 18.63 -4.58 12.94
N ASP A 199 18.51 -5.73 12.27
CA ASP A 199 19.45 -6.12 11.22
C ASP A 199 19.21 -5.33 9.93
N ILE A 200 17.94 -5.04 9.62
CA ILE A 200 17.58 -4.17 8.49
C ILE A 200 18.18 -2.78 8.72
N ALA A 201 17.96 -2.19 9.89
CA ALA A 201 18.47 -0.86 10.22
C ALA A 201 20.01 -0.78 10.14
N LYS A 202 20.72 -1.85 10.56
CA LYS A 202 22.20 -1.92 10.43
C LYS A 202 22.69 -2.01 8.99
N SER A 203 21.87 -2.53 8.07
CA SER A 203 22.22 -2.65 6.66
C SER A 203 21.95 -1.39 5.84
N MET A 204 21.40 -0.34 6.47
CA MET A 204 21.10 0.93 5.83
C MET A 204 22.22 1.93 6.15
N ASP A 205 22.96 2.36 5.13
CA ASP A 205 24.09 3.29 5.29
C ASP A 205 23.67 4.77 5.21
N ASP A 206 22.55 5.05 4.54
CA ASP A 206 22.00 6.39 4.37
C ASP A 206 20.52 6.42 4.79
N PHE A 207 20.13 7.47 5.50
CA PHE A 207 18.76 7.70 5.94
C PHE A 207 18.32 9.08 5.40
N PRO A 208 17.88 9.16 4.14
CA PRO A 208 17.57 10.44 3.48
C PRO A 208 16.51 11.28 4.19
N ILE A 209 15.72 10.65 5.08
CA ILE A 209 14.61 11.26 5.81
C ILE A 209 14.86 11.40 7.32
N LEU A 210 16.05 11.05 7.82
CA LEU A 210 16.43 11.20 9.23
C LEU A 210 17.55 12.22 9.37
N GLU A 211 17.34 13.27 10.16
CA GLU A 211 18.45 14.11 10.61
C GLU A 211 19.20 13.40 11.73
N LYS A 212 20.49 13.09 11.50
CA LYS A 212 21.39 12.70 12.59
C LYS A 212 21.61 13.92 13.48
N ARG A 213 21.03 13.91 14.69
CA ARG A 213 21.45 14.83 15.75
C ARG A 213 22.78 14.33 16.30
N VAL A 214 23.83 15.11 16.09
CA VAL A 214 25.15 14.97 16.74
C VAL A 214 25.10 15.65 18.10
#